data_AF-A0A3M4L915-F1
#
_entry.id   AF-A0A3M4L915-F1
#
_cell.length_a   1.000
_cell.length_b   1.000
_cell.length_c   1.000
_cell.angle_alpha   90.00
_cell.angle_beta   90.00
_cell.angle_gamma   90.00
#
_symmetry.space_group_name_H-M   'P 1'
#
loop_
_entity.id
_entity.type
_entity.pdbx_description
1 polymer ?
#
loop_
_entity_poly.entity_id
_entity_poly.type
_entity_poly.pdbx_seq_one_letter_code
_entity_poly.pdbx_strand_id
1 'polypeptide(L)'
;MILVQEIHKIEALTSMTNLGIIMTTDIRIASTFDISKGNEIINLAREFNVGGVVLSAASYSVSTEVKKPLAFVLTFIYKAIVGKFPHYDVWLFLGNSATQPDTRMVRYKRLWGALRSRGFDMPGSNEFLEAMVEVSGGLKFFGAVLLSELSIETVADVVIDERCSYIVALPKKINVLNALDMGWSGDMSKDFERLRCVSKKKGIVFKRVGEFDDDERGFTAIALPKIIKELLV
;
A
#
# COMPACT_ATOMS: atom_id res chain seq x y z
N MET A 1 -5.21 -18.24 -19.37
CA MET A 1 -4.43 -17.37 -18.47
C MET A 1 -3.95 -16.21 -19.33
N ILE A 2 -4.43 -15.00 -19.11
CA ILE A 2 -3.98 -13.82 -19.87
C ILE A 2 -3.12 -13.02 -18.90
N LEU A 3 -1.80 -13.21 -18.99
CA LEU A 3 -0.81 -12.37 -18.34
C LEU A 3 -0.66 -11.12 -19.23
N VAL A 4 -0.86 -9.93 -18.67
CA VAL A 4 -0.51 -8.67 -19.34
C VAL A 4 0.72 -8.14 -18.62
N GLN A 5 1.87 -8.18 -19.29
CA GLN A 5 3.10 -7.51 -18.87
C GLN A 5 3.22 -6.23 -19.67
N GLU A 6 3.24 -5.09 -19.00
CA GLU A 6 3.46 -3.79 -19.62
C GLU A 6 4.62 -3.09 -18.91
N ILE A 7 5.59 -2.63 -19.70
CA ILE A 7 6.72 -1.81 -19.24
C ILE A 7 6.37 -0.36 -19.56
N HIS A 8 6.19 0.48 -18.54
CA HIS A 8 5.89 1.90 -18.71
C HIS A 8 7.18 2.73 -18.69
N LYS A 9 7.55 3.28 -19.85
CA LYS A 9 8.67 4.23 -20.01
C LYS A 9 8.19 5.65 -19.72
N ILE A 10 8.98 6.42 -18.98
CA ILE A 10 8.80 7.88 -18.88
C ILE A 10 9.84 8.52 -19.80
N GLU A 11 9.42 9.00 -20.96
CA GLU A 11 10.30 9.65 -21.94
C GLU A 11 10.50 11.15 -21.65
N ALA A 12 11.72 11.63 -21.86
CA ALA A 12 12.01 13.01 -22.22
C ALA A 12 12.82 12.99 -23.54
N LEU A 13 12.28 13.59 -24.61
CA LEU A 13 13.01 13.92 -25.86
C LEU A 13 13.85 15.19 -25.62
N THR A 14 15.06 15.43 -26.14
CA THR A 14 15.72 15.03 -27.39
C THR A 14 17.24 15.36 -27.33
N SER A 15 18.09 14.63 -28.07
CA SER A 15 19.13 15.14 -29.00
C SER A 15 20.48 14.37 -28.99
N MET A 16 21.14 14.44 -30.14
CA MET A 16 22.20 13.62 -30.73
C MET A 16 23.48 13.36 -29.90
N THR A 17 23.98 12.13 -30.08
CA THR A 17 25.38 11.65 -29.96
C THR A 17 26.14 11.97 -28.66
N ASN A 18 26.07 11.06 -27.70
CA ASN A 18 27.22 10.54 -26.96
C ASN A 18 26.79 9.27 -26.21
N LEU A 19 27.63 8.23 -26.23
CA LEU A 19 27.48 7.06 -25.37
C LEU A 19 27.58 7.51 -23.90
N GLY A 20 26.46 7.89 -23.32
CA GLY A 20 26.23 7.87 -21.89
C GLY A 20 25.41 6.63 -21.57
N ILE A 21 25.89 5.78 -20.66
CA ILE A 21 25.05 4.71 -20.09
C ILE A 21 23.92 5.42 -19.34
N ILE A 22 22.76 5.56 -19.98
CA ILE A 22 21.53 6.00 -19.33
C ILE A 22 20.95 4.75 -18.67
N MET A 23 21.09 4.63 -17.34
CA MET A 23 20.30 3.66 -16.58
C MET A 23 18.85 4.17 -16.54
N THR A 24 18.02 3.76 -17.49
CA THR A 24 16.57 3.92 -17.43
C THR A 24 16.02 2.91 -16.42
N THR A 25 15.65 3.40 -15.24
CA THR A 25 14.99 2.60 -14.21
C THR A 25 13.52 2.41 -14.57
N ASP A 26 13.16 1.25 -15.14
CA ASP A 26 11.78 0.93 -15.52
C ASP A 26 11.02 0.25 -14.37
N ILE A 27 9.80 0.71 -14.07
CA ILE A 27 8.87 0.02 -13.17
C ILE A 27 8.24 -1.14 -13.93
N ARG A 28 8.38 -2.35 -13.40
CA ARG A 28 7.76 -3.56 -13.93
C ARG A 28 6.34 -3.66 -13.39
N ILE A 29 5.38 -3.90 -14.29
CA ILE A 29 3.97 -4.03 -13.94
C ILE A 29 3.45 -5.37 -14.46
N ALA A 30 2.86 -6.16 -13.57
CA ALA A 30 2.23 -7.44 -13.90
C ALA A 30 0.86 -7.51 -13.24
N SER A 31 -0.14 -8.10 -13.89
CA SER A 31 -1.51 -8.13 -13.36
C SER A 31 -2.24 -9.45 -13.58
N THR A 32 -3.28 -9.67 -12.76
CA THR A 32 -4.22 -10.78 -12.89
C THR A 32 -5.66 -10.27 -12.71
N PHE A 33 -6.57 -10.73 -13.55
CA PHE A 33 -8.00 -10.36 -13.48
C PHE A 33 -8.76 -11.03 -12.34
N ASP A 34 -8.22 -12.13 -11.79
CA ASP A 34 -8.90 -12.95 -10.80
C ASP A 34 -7.87 -13.58 -9.86
N ILE A 35 -7.75 -13.01 -8.66
CA ILE A 35 -6.80 -13.47 -7.62
C ILE A 35 -7.22 -14.78 -6.96
N SER A 36 -8.45 -15.24 -7.21
CA SER A 36 -8.98 -16.47 -6.62
C SER A 36 -8.51 -17.75 -7.34
N LYS A 37 -7.93 -17.56 -8.53
CA LYS A 37 -7.30 -18.59 -9.35
C LYS A 37 -5.78 -18.54 -9.15
N GLY A 38 -5.11 -19.66 -9.44
CA GLY A 38 -3.65 -19.69 -9.45
C GLY A 38 -3.08 -18.60 -10.36
N ASN A 39 -2.17 -17.78 -9.83
CA ASN A 39 -1.56 -16.65 -10.51
C ASN A 39 -0.19 -16.33 -9.87
N GLU A 40 0.64 -15.58 -10.58
CA GLU A 40 2.01 -15.21 -10.16
C GLU A 40 2.08 -13.88 -9.39
N ILE A 41 0.94 -13.19 -9.21
CA ILE A 41 0.89 -11.85 -8.60
C ILE A 41 0.68 -11.95 -7.09
N ILE A 42 -0.24 -12.82 -6.68
CA ILE A 42 -0.59 -13.02 -5.28
C ILE A 42 -0.99 -14.47 -5.01
N ASN A 43 -0.38 -15.06 -3.99
CA ASN A 43 -0.72 -16.39 -3.51
C ASN A 43 -1.56 -16.30 -2.24
N LEU A 44 -2.88 -16.23 -2.40
CA LEU A 44 -3.83 -16.34 -1.29
C LEU A 44 -4.32 -17.79 -1.19
N ALA A 45 -4.45 -18.31 0.03
CA ALA A 45 -4.96 -19.66 0.25
C ALA A 45 -6.31 -19.87 -0.48
N ARG A 46 -6.50 -21.04 -1.10
CA ARG A 46 -7.67 -21.30 -1.96
C ARG A 46 -9.03 -21.20 -1.26
N GLU A 47 -9.04 -21.16 0.07
CA GLU A 47 -10.22 -21.11 0.94
C GLU A 47 -11.01 -19.79 0.86
N PHE A 48 -10.45 -18.73 0.26
CA PHE A 48 -11.15 -17.44 0.09
C PHE A 48 -12.17 -17.42 -1.06
N ASN A 49 -12.43 -18.56 -1.70
CA ASN A 49 -13.29 -18.73 -2.88
C ASN A 49 -14.81 -18.76 -2.60
N VAL A 50 -15.26 -18.54 -1.38
CA VAL A 50 -16.69 -18.66 -1.06
C VAL A 50 -17.43 -17.37 -1.43
N GLY A 51 -18.14 -17.40 -2.57
CA GLY A 51 -19.38 -16.65 -2.83
C GLY A 51 -19.35 -15.12 -2.87
N GLY A 52 -18.18 -14.49 -3.02
CA GLY A 52 -18.08 -13.02 -3.04
C GLY A 52 -17.52 -12.42 -4.33
N VAL A 53 -17.35 -11.10 -4.30
CA VAL A 53 -16.91 -10.32 -5.46
C VAL A 53 -15.52 -10.77 -5.92
N VAL A 54 -15.36 -10.93 -7.25
CA VAL A 54 -14.08 -11.22 -7.91
C VAL A 54 -13.18 -9.99 -7.78
N LEU A 55 -11.97 -10.20 -7.27
CA LEU A 55 -10.94 -9.18 -7.14
C LEU A 55 -9.80 -9.46 -8.13
N SER A 56 -9.17 -8.39 -8.57
CA SER A 56 -8.01 -8.38 -9.45
C SER A 56 -6.82 -7.79 -8.70
N ALA A 57 -5.61 -8.09 -9.16
CA ALA A 57 -4.40 -7.53 -8.61
C ALA A 57 -3.42 -7.06 -9.69
N ALA A 58 -2.60 -6.07 -9.33
CA ALA A 58 -1.45 -5.63 -10.11
C ALA A 58 -0.23 -5.48 -9.18
N SER A 59 0.90 -6.04 -9.55
CA SER A 59 2.18 -5.83 -8.89
C SER A 59 2.96 -4.75 -9.64
N TYR A 60 3.52 -3.81 -8.88
CA TYR A 60 4.43 -2.77 -9.34
C TYR A 60 5.75 -3.01 -8.64
N SER A 61 6.82 -3.27 -9.37
CA SER A 61 8.13 -3.55 -8.78
C SER A 61 9.26 -2.86 -9.54
N VAL A 62 10.37 -2.66 -8.84
CA VAL A 62 11.59 -2.11 -9.41
C VAL A 62 12.80 -2.81 -8.79
N SER A 63 13.92 -2.85 -9.53
CA SER A 63 15.20 -3.39 -9.03
C SER A 63 15.64 -2.72 -7.72
N THR A 64 16.23 -3.50 -6.82
CA THR A 64 16.84 -3.02 -5.57
C THR A 64 18.06 -2.12 -5.79
N GLU A 65 18.65 -2.12 -6.98
CA GLU A 65 19.74 -1.21 -7.36
C GLU A 65 19.30 0.27 -7.40
N VAL A 66 17.99 0.51 -7.47
CA VAL A 66 17.41 1.84 -7.44
C VAL A 66 17.47 2.42 -6.04
N LYS A 67 17.94 3.67 -5.93
CA LYS A 67 17.93 4.39 -4.65
C LYS A 67 16.50 4.56 -4.15
N LYS A 68 16.21 4.09 -2.92
CA LYS A 68 14.89 4.14 -2.28
C LYS A 68 13.78 3.54 -3.17
N PRO A 69 13.87 2.24 -3.50
CA PRO A 69 13.04 1.63 -4.54
C PRO A 69 11.55 1.68 -4.18
N LEU A 70 11.18 1.54 -2.91
CA LEU A 70 9.78 1.66 -2.47
C LEU A 70 9.23 3.08 -2.60
N ALA A 71 10.02 4.11 -2.26
CA ALA A 71 9.59 5.50 -2.44
C ALA A 71 9.39 5.83 -3.93
N PHE A 72 10.26 5.27 -4.79
CA PHE A 72 10.14 5.41 -6.24
C PHE A 72 8.83 4.80 -6.77
N VAL A 73 8.54 3.55 -6.41
CA VAL A 73 7.30 2.87 -6.81
C VAL A 73 6.06 3.55 -6.20
N LEU A 74 6.12 3.96 -4.92
CA LEU A 74 5.00 4.63 -4.26
C LEU A 74 4.72 6.01 -4.88
N THR A 75 5.75 6.74 -5.29
CA THR A 75 5.59 8.02 -6.03
C THR A 75 4.85 7.79 -7.34
N PHE A 76 5.24 6.75 -8.10
CA PHE A 76 4.56 6.39 -9.35
C PHE A 76 3.09 6.04 -9.10
N ILE A 77 2.81 5.18 -8.11
CA ILE A 77 1.45 4.78 -7.73
C ILE A 77 0.61 5.99 -7.30
N TYR A 78 1.16 6.85 -6.44
CA TYR A 78 0.46 8.04 -5.95
C TYR A 78 0.07 8.96 -7.11
N LYS A 79 0.99 9.24 -8.04
CA LYS A 79 0.71 10.06 -9.23
C LYS A 79 -0.32 9.42 -10.14
N ALA A 80 -0.26 8.10 -10.35
CA ALA A 80 -1.27 7.38 -11.12
C ALA A 80 -2.66 7.48 -10.48
N ILE A 81 -2.75 7.36 -9.15
CA ILE A 81 -4.03 7.50 -8.44
C ILE A 81 -4.55 8.93 -8.55
N VAL A 82 -3.74 9.94 -8.26
CA VAL A 82 -4.16 11.35 -8.32
C VAL A 82 -4.60 11.74 -9.73
N GLY A 83 -3.91 11.26 -10.77
CA GLY A 83 -4.25 11.55 -12.17
C GLY A 83 -5.53 10.85 -12.66
N LYS A 84 -5.71 9.58 -12.31
CA LYS A 84 -6.83 8.75 -12.84
C LYS A 84 -8.06 8.76 -11.94
N PHE A 85 -7.87 8.98 -10.64
CA PHE A 85 -8.91 8.94 -9.62
C PHE A 85 -8.93 10.24 -8.79
N PRO A 86 -9.21 11.42 -9.39
CA PRO A 86 -9.16 12.72 -8.70
C PRO A 86 -10.17 12.87 -7.54
N HIS A 87 -11.15 11.97 -7.46
CA HIS A 87 -12.13 11.90 -6.38
C HIS A 87 -11.74 10.93 -5.25
N TYR A 88 -10.50 10.45 -5.25
CA TYR A 88 -9.97 9.56 -4.23
C TYR A 88 -9.00 10.32 -3.33
N ASP A 89 -8.94 9.83 -2.09
CA ASP A 89 -7.92 10.16 -1.12
C ASP A 89 -7.02 8.93 -0.93
N VAL A 90 -5.72 9.16 -0.75
CA VAL A 90 -4.74 8.10 -0.53
C VAL A 90 -4.30 8.14 0.93
N TRP A 91 -4.45 7.02 1.63
CA TRP A 91 -4.20 6.91 3.06
C TRP A 91 -3.10 5.90 3.33
N LEU A 92 -2.24 6.17 4.32
CA LEU A 92 -1.47 5.14 4.99
C LEU A 92 -2.30 4.61 6.16
N PHE A 93 -2.62 3.32 6.13
CA PHE A 93 -3.17 2.58 7.26
C PHE A 93 -2.01 1.93 7.99
N LEU A 94 -1.89 2.22 9.28
CA LEU A 94 -0.82 1.73 10.15
C LEU A 94 -1.37 1.13 11.44
N GLY A 95 -0.85 -0.01 11.88
CA GLY A 95 -1.22 -0.63 13.14
C GLY A 95 -0.02 -1.22 13.88
N ASN A 96 -0.18 -1.54 15.16
CA ASN A 96 0.87 -2.28 15.85
C ASN A 96 0.83 -3.76 15.48
N SER A 97 1.98 -4.28 15.04
CA SER A 97 2.17 -5.71 14.80
C SER A 97 2.01 -6.50 16.12
N ALA A 98 2.65 -6.04 17.20
CA ALA A 98 2.60 -6.66 18.53
C ALA A 98 1.66 -5.92 19.50
N THR A 99 1.10 -6.66 20.46
CA THR A 99 0.37 -6.08 21.60
C THR A 99 1.31 -5.23 22.44
N GLN A 100 0.87 -4.03 22.78
CA GLN A 100 1.62 -3.08 23.61
C GLN A 100 1.18 -3.22 25.08
N PRO A 101 2.10 -3.11 26.05
CA PRO A 101 1.72 -3.14 27.46
C PRO A 101 0.87 -1.92 27.81
N ASP A 102 -0.12 -2.12 28.67
CA ASP A 102 -0.97 -1.03 29.14
C ASP A 102 -0.24 -0.19 30.21
N THR A 103 0.56 0.76 29.73
CA THR A 103 1.27 1.72 30.59
C THR A 103 0.83 3.14 30.26
N ARG A 104 0.97 4.03 31.25
CA ARG A 104 0.72 5.47 31.06
C ARG A 104 1.53 6.05 29.90
N MET A 105 2.75 5.57 29.72
CA MET A 105 3.66 5.99 28.64
C MET A 105 3.08 5.58 27.27
N VAL A 106 2.68 4.32 27.12
CA VAL A 106 2.06 3.80 25.89
C VAL A 106 0.75 4.53 25.56
N ARG A 107 -0.14 4.73 26.55
CA ARG A 107 -1.39 5.49 26.36
C ARG A 107 -1.17 6.95 25.99
N TYR A 108 -0.08 7.57 26.45
CA TYR A 108 0.25 8.94 26.11
C TYR A 108 0.82 9.08 24.69
N LYS A 109 1.79 8.23 24.30
CA LYS A 109 2.39 8.28 22.96
C LYS A 109 1.46 7.75 21.87
N ARG A 110 0.65 6.73 22.18
CA ARG A 110 -0.22 6.02 21.22
C ARG A 110 0.57 5.60 19.96
N LEU A 111 -0.07 5.49 18.79
CA LEU A 111 0.61 5.11 17.54
C LEU A 111 1.45 6.27 17.00
N TRP A 112 0.81 7.43 16.78
CA TRP A 112 1.46 8.54 16.06
C TRP A 112 2.56 9.22 16.88
N GLY A 113 2.39 9.36 18.19
CA GLY A 113 3.43 9.90 19.07
C GLY A 113 4.62 8.94 19.21
N ALA A 114 4.38 7.62 19.19
CA ALA A 114 5.47 6.64 19.14
C ALA A 114 6.25 6.71 17.82
N LEU A 115 5.54 6.81 16.68
CA LEU A 115 6.14 6.98 15.35
C LEU A 115 7.01 8.26 15.28
N ARG A 116 6.46 9.41 15.71
CA ARG A 116 7.21 10.67 15.78
C ARG A 116 8.44 10.59 16.68
N SER A 117 8.34 9.89 17.81
CA SER A 117 9.49 9.72 18.72
C SER A 117 10.63 8.89 18.13
N ARG A 118 10.38 8.16 17.03
CA ARG A 118 11.40 7.43 16.26
C ARG A 118 11.92 8.22 15.05
N GLY A 119 11.50 9.48 14.88
CA GLY A 119 11.98 10.35 13.80
C GLY A 119 11.10 10.37 12.55
N PHE A 120 9.94 9.69 12.57
CA PHE A 120 9.00 9.72 11.46
C PHE A 120 7.99 10.84 11.63
N ASP A 121 8.19 11.92 10.86
CA ASP A 121 7.22 12.99 10.70
C ASP A 121 6.58 12.91 9.31
N MET A 122 5.28 13.19 9.22
CA MET A 122 4.48 13.05 7.99
C MET A 122 4.18 14.44 7.41
N PRO A 123 5.11 15.03 6.63
CA PRO A 123 4.97 16.39 6.14
C PRO A 123 3.78 16.52 5.18
N GLY A 124 3.05 17.63 5.30
CA GLY A 124 1.89 17.94 4.45
C GLY A 124 0.64 17.10 4.74
N SER A 125 0.71 16.14 5.67
CA SER A 125 -0.45 15.41 6.17
C SER A 125 -1.11 16.20 7.30
N ASN A 126 -2.39 16.51 7.14
CA ASN A 126 -3.15 17.29 8.14
C ASN A 126 -4.20 16.44 8.88
N GLU A 127 -4.39 15.19 8.46
CA GLU A 127 -5.43 14.32 8.99
C GLU A 127 -4.83 13.03 9.51
N PHE A 128 -4.83 12.89 10.84
CA PHE A 128 -4.36 11.72 11.57
C PHE A 128 -5.52 11.16 12.37
N LEU A 129 -5.92 9.95 12.02
CA LEU A 129 -6.97 9.20 12.68
C LEU A 129 -6.33 8.08 13.49
N GLU A 130 -6.89 7.76 14.66
CA GLU A 130 -6.34 6.73 15.53
C GLU A 130 -7.41 6.11 16.43
N ALA A 131 -7.46 4.79 16.45
CA ALA A 131 -8.23 3.96 17.37
C ALA A 131 -7.29 3.20 18.32
N MET A 132 -7.75 3.04 19.56
CA MET A 132 -7.10 2.20 20.56
C MET A 132 -8.04 1.05 20.87
N VAL A 133 -7.54 -0.17 20.72
CA VAL A 133 -8.29 -1.41 20.90
C VAL A 133 -7.68 -2.20 22.06
N GLU A 134 -8.49 -2.51 23.06
CA GLU A 134 -8.08 -3.39 24.15
C GLU A 134 -8.11 -4.85 23.67
N VAL A 135 -7.01 -5.57 23.91
CA VAL A 135 -6.85 -6.97 23.53
C VAL A 135 -6.35 -7.76 24.73
N SER A 136 -6.44 -9.09 24.66
CA SER A 136 -5.84 -9.94 25.69
C SER A 136 -4.34 -9.61 25.84
N GLY A 137 -3.94 -9.19 27.04
CA GLY A 137 -2.56 -8.85 27.37
C GLY A 137 -2.13 -7.40 27.09
N GLY A 138 -3.03 -6.49 26.68
CA GLY A 138 -2.71 -5.07 26.60
C GLY A 138 -3.50 -4.30 25.55
N LEU A 139 -2.80 -3.42 24.83
CA LEU A 139 -3.38 -2.47 23.88
C LEU A 139 -2.84 -2.71 22.47
N LYS A 140 -3.70 -2.46 21.47
CA LYS A 140 -3.27 -2.25 20.09
C LYS A 140 -3.77 -0.91 19.60
N PHE A 141 -2.94 -0.23 18.81
CA PHE A 141 -3.30 1.01 18.15
C PHE A 141 -3.35 0.80 16.65
N PHE A 142 -4.35 1.41 16.03
CA PHE A 142 -4.56 1.44 14.59
C PHE A 142 -4.82 2.88 14.18
N GLY A 143 -4.25 3.31 13.07
CA GLY A 143 -4.40 4.67 12.59
C GLY A 143 -4.43 4.74 11.08
N ALA A 144 -4.99 5.84 10.59
CA ALA A 144 -4.87 6.24 9.21
C ALA A 144 -4.35 7.67 9.12
N VAL A 145 -3.46 7.94 8.17
CA VAL A 145 -3.00 9.29 7.85
C VAL A 145 -3.18 9.56 6.37
N LEU A 146 -3.75 10.71 6.03
CA LEU A 146 -3.92 11.14 4.64
C LEU A 146 -2.55 11.48 4.05
N LEU A 147 -2.21 10.90 2.91
CA LEU A 147 -0.93 11.12 2.26
C LEU A 147 -0.90 12.42 1.46
N SER A 148 0.26 13.06 1.51
CA SER A 148 0.66 14.10 0.58
C SER A 148 1.85 13.62 -0.25
N GLU A 149 2.13 14.25 -1.40
CA GLU A 149 3.34 13.95 -2.18
C GLU A 149 4.63 14.15 -1.35
N LEU A 150 4.63 15.11 -0.43
CA LEU A 150 5.77 15.39 0.45
C LEU A 150 6.02 14.27 1.46
N SER A 151 4.99 13.49 1.82
CA SER A 151 5.08 12.41 2.81
C SER A 151 5.56 11.08 2.23
N ILE A 152 5.65 10.93 0.89
CA ILE A 152 5.84 9.64 0.22
C ILE A 152 7.13 8.93 0.65
N GLU A 153 8.22 9.69 0.81
CA GLU A 153 9.50 9.11 1.24
C GLU A 153 9.41 8.57 2.68
N THR A 154 8.89 9.37 3.62
CA THR A 154 8.66 8.93 5.01
C THR A 154 7.73 7.72 5.05
N VAL A 155 6.65 7.72 4.26
CA VAL A 155 5.69 6.61 4.21
C VAL A 155 6.37 5.34 3.72
N ALA A 156 7.23 5.43 2.70
CA ALA A 156 7.99 4.30 2.20
C ALA A 156 8.91 3.71 3.28
N ASP A 157 9.56 4.55 4.08
CA ASP A 157 10.40 4.10 5.20
C ASP A 157 9.54 3.47 6.32
N VAL A 158 8.39 4.08 6.65
CA VAL A 158 7.47 3.54 7.66
C VAL A 158 6.91 2.17 7.27
N VAL A 159 6.56 1.92 6.01
CA VAL A 159 6.03 0.61 5.59
C VAL A 159 7.09 -0.49 5.55
N ILE A 160 8.38 -0.14 5.53
CA ILE A 160 9.49 -1.09 5.72
C ILE A 160 9.51 -1.55 7.17
N ASP A 161 9.47 -0.61 8.11
CA ASP A 161 9.59 -0.88 9.54
C ASP A 161 8.31 -1.47 10.14
N GLU A 162 7.15 -1.06 9.63
CA GLU A 162 5.85 -1.41 10.17
C GLU A 162 5.10 -2.35 9.24
N ARG A 163 5.24 -3.65 9.50
CA ARG A 163 4.60 -4.71 8.70
C ARG A 163 3.08 -4.66 8.74
N CYS A 164 2.48 -4.16 9.82
CA CYS A 164 1.04 -3.99 9.97
C CYS A 164 0.56 -2.71 9.27
N SER A 165 0.90 -2.59 7.98
CA SER A 165 0.62 -1.42 7.14
C SER A 165 0.03 -1.78 5.79
N TYR A 166 -0.77 -0.86 5.28
CA TYR A 166 -1.33 -0.84 3.93
C TYR A 166 -1.39 0.60 3.42
N ILE A 167 -1.21 0.81 2.12
CA ILE A 167 -1.64 2.06 1.48
C ILE A 167 -3.02 1.81 0.89
N VAL A 168 -3.95 2.72 1.11
CA VAL A 168 -5.36 2.52 0.75
C VAL A 168 -5.87 3.77 0.05
N ALA A 169 -6.27 3.62 -1.22
CA ALA A 169 -6.95 4.67 -1.97
C ALA A 169 -8.47 4.48 -1.86
N LEU A 170 -9.18 5.51 -1.41
CA LEU A 170 -10.63 5.46 -1.18
C LEU A 170 -11.33 6.65 -1.83
N PRO A 171 -12.56 6.49 -2.35
CA PRO A 171 -13.39 7.64 -2.69
C PRO A 171 -13.58 8.58 -1.47
N LYS A 172 -13.45 9.90 -1.68
CA LYS A 172 -13.49 10.98 -0.65
C LYS A 172 -14.64 10.95 0.37
N LYS A 173 -15.71 10.18 0.13
CA LYS A 173 -16.91 10.09 0.99
C LYS A 173 -16.91 8.88 1.91
N ILE A 174 -15.88 8.02 1.86
CA ILE A 174 -15.80 6.84 2.71
C ILE A 174 -15.27 7.23 4.09
N ASN A 175 -16.04 6.92 5.14
CA ASN A 175 -15.59 7.08 6.52
C ASN A 175 -14.52 6.04 6.87
N VAL A 176 -13.29 6.52 7.12
CA VAL A 176 -12.11 5.72 7.45
C VAL A 176 -12.12 5.22 8.90
N LEU A 177 -12.75 5.94 9.84
CA LEU A 177 -12.71 5.61 11.27
C LEU A 177 -13.25 4.21 11.57
N ASN A 178 -14.36 3.82 10.92
CA ASN A 178 -14.97 2.51 11.14
C ASN A 178 -14.03 1.33 10.80
N ALA A 179 -13.03 1.54 9.96
CA ALA A 179 -12.05 0.51 9.62
C ALA A 179 -10.97 0.35 10.72
N LEU A 180 -10.71 1.41 11.51
CA LEU A 180 -9.68 1.40 12.55
C LEU A 180 -10.09 0.53 13.75
N ASP A 181 -11.35 0.58 14.16
CA ASP A 181 -11.85 -0.17 15.32
C ASP A 181 -11.82 -1.70 15.11
N MET A 182 -11.90 -2.15 13.86
CA MET A 182 -11.84 -3.58 13.53
C MET A 182 -10.42 -4.15 13.56
N GLY A 183 -9.41 -3.27 13.53
CA GLY A 183 -7.99 -3.61 13.41
C GLY A 183 -7.64 -4.43 12.18
N TRP A 184 -6.36 -4.73 12.02
CA TRP A 184 -5.83 -5.67 11.01
C TRP A 184 -4.52 -6.29 11.52
N SER A 185 -4.06 -7.31 10.82
CA SER A 185 -2.84 -8.05 11.16
C SER A 185 -1.60 -7.62 10.35
N GLY A 186 -1.81 -7.07 9.14
CA GLY A 186 -0.74 -6.81 8.17
C GLY A 186 -0.46 -7.97 7.22
N ASP A 187 -1.12 -9.11 7.43
CA ASP A 187 -1.05 -10.31 6.61
C ASP A 187 -2.25 -10.33 5.66
N MET A 188 -2.00 -10.25 4.35
CA MET A 188 -3.07 -10.19 3.34
C MET A 188 -4.03 -11.37 3.38
N SER A 189 -3.57 -12.57 3.76
CA SER A 189 -4.43 -13.75 3.87
C SER A 189 -5.36 -13.61 5.07
N LYS A 190 -4.84 -13.20 6.23
CA LYS A 190 -5.64 -13.02 7.45
C LYS A 190 -6.58 -11.82 7.36
N ASP A 191 -6.20 -10.80 6.61
CA ASP A 191 -6.98 -9.57 6.44
C ASP A 191 -7.87 -9.59 5.18
N PHE A 192 -7.92 -10.71 4.44
CA PHE A 192 -8.55 -10.76 3.12
C PHE A 192 -9.99 -10.25 3.07
N GLU A 193 -10.84 -10.64 4.02
CA GLU A 193 -12.24 -10.17 4.05
C GLU A 193 -12.34 -8.65 4.29
N ARG A 194 -11.40 -8.06 5.01
CA ARG A 194 -11.30 -6.60 5.18
C ARG A 194 -10.88 -5.94 3.88
N LEU A 195 -9.86 -6.47 3.21
CA LEU A 195 -9.41 -6.01 1.89
C LEU A 195 -10.56 -6.06 0.88
N ARG A 196 -11.33 -7.16 0.89
CA ARG A 196 -12.52 -7.34 0.07
C ARG A 196 -13.60 -6.31 0.38
N CYS A 197 -13.82 -5.96 1.65
CA CYS A 197 -14.76 -4.91 2.04
C CYS A 197 -14.32 -3.54 1.49
N VAL A 198 -13.03 -3.22 1.55
CA VAL A 198 -12.46 -2.00 0.94
C VAL A 198 -12.71 -2.00 -0.57
N SER A 199 -12.39 -3.08 -1.28
CA SER A 199 -12.60 -3.17 -2.73
C SER A 199 -14.07 -3.08 -3.13
N LYS A 200 -15.01 -3.64 -2.34
CA LYS A 200 -16.46 -3.49 -2.57
C LYS A 200 -16.92 -2.03 -2.52
N LYS A 201 -16.23 -1.20 -1.73
CA LYS A 201 -16.44 0.26 -1.66
C LYS A 201 -15.66 1.02 -2.75
N LYS A 202 -15.21 0.32 -3.80
CA LYS A 202 -14.35 0.83 -4.88
C LYS A 202 -12.98 1.29 -4.39
N GLY A 203 -12.52 0.85 -3.22
CA GLY A 203 -11.17 1.14 -2.75
C GLY A 203 -10.11 0.29 -3.45
N ILE A 204 -8.87 0.80 -3.44
CA ILE A 204 -7.67 0.09 -3.89
C ILE A 204 -6.78 -0.10 -2.68
N VAL A 205 -6.37 -1.34 -2.39
CA VAL A 205 -5.42 -1.62 -1.32
C VAL A 205 -4.09 -2.00 -1.92
N PHE A 206 -3.02 -1.35 -1.46
CA PHE A 206 -1.65 -1.67 -1.82
C PHE A 206 -0.93 -2.24 -0.61
N LYS A 207 -0.25 -3.37 -0.83
CA LYS A 207 0.63 -3.98 0.15
C LYS A 207 2.05 -4.04 -0.39
N ARG A 208 3.02 -3.65 0.44
CA ARG A 208 4.45 -3.81 0.16
C ARG A 208 4.76 -5.26 -0.23
N VAL A 209 5.55 -5.43 -1.30
CA VAL A 209 6.15 -6.71 -1.73
C VAL A 209 7.65 -6.53 -1.95
N GLY A 210 8.37 -7.65 -1.96
CA GLY A 210 9.84 -7.67 -1.90
C GLY A 210 10.31 -7.72 -0.45
N GLU A 211 10.72 -8.91 0.02
CA GLU A 211 11.40 -9.15 1.31
C GLU A 211 12.93 -9.08 1.17
N PHE A 212 13.68 -9.11 2.28
CA PHE A 212 15.07 -8.63 2.33
C PHE A 212 15.99 -9.20 1.22
N ASP A 213 15.76 -10.45 0.82
CA ASP A 213 16.51 -11.21 -0.19
C ASP A 213 15.97 -11.11 -1.63
N ASP A 214 14.83 -10.42 -1.84
CA ASP A 214 14.29 -10.23 -3.18
C ASP A 214 15.07 -9.15 -3.95
N ASP A 215 15.39 -9.44 -5.21
CA ASP A 215 16.08 -8.51 -6.12
C ASP A 215 15.20 -7.30 -6.51
N GLU A 216 13.91 -7.34 -6.18
CA GLU A 216 12.93 -6.31 -6.47
C GLU A 216 12.14 -5.85 -5.24
N ARG A 217 11.68 -4.61 -5.28
CA ARG A 217 10.80 -4.02 -4.25
C ARG A 217 9.62 -3.34 -4.90
N GLY A 218 8.49 -3.34 -4.22
CA GLY A 218 7.36 -2.54 -4.68
C GLY A 218 6.07 -2.81 -3.92
N PHE A 219 4.95 -2.78 -4.64
CA PHE A 219 3.61 -2.93 -4.07
C PHE A 219 2.71 -3.78 -4.95
N THR A 220 1.89 -4.62 -4.32
CA THR A 220 0.76 -5.29 -4.95
C THR A 220 -0.52 -4.53 -4.62
N ALA A 221 -1.22 -4.06 -5.65
CA ALA A 221 -2.55 -3.50 -5.60
C ALA A 221 -3.61 -4.61 -5.68
N ILE A 222 -4.68 -4.48 -4.90
CA ILE A 222 -5.88 -5.32 -4.95
C ILE A 222 -7.11 -4.41 -5.04
N ALA A 223 -7.94 -4.64 -6.05
CA ALA A 223 -9.20 -3.92 -6.23
C ALA A 223 -10.19 -4.71 -7.10
N LEU A 224 -11.31 -4.09 -7.45
CA LEU A 224 -12.21 -4.63 -8.48
C LEU A 224 -11.50 -4.65 -9.85
N PRO A 225 -11.75 -5.65 -10.71
CA PRO A 225 -11.11 -5.76 -12.02
C PRO A 225 -11.19 -4.50 -12.89
N LYS A 226 -12.32 -3.79 -12.85
CA LYS A 226 -12.48 -2.52 -13.59
C LYS A 226 -11.53 -1.43 -13.09
N ILE A 227 -11.29 -1.37 -11.79
CA ILE A 227 -10.42 -0.37 -11.16
C ILE A 227 -8.95 -0.70 -11.43
N ILE A 228 -8.55 -1.97 -11.35
CA ILE A 228 -7.19 -2.38 -11.74
C ILE A 228 -6.94 -2.07 -13.22
N LYS A 229 -7.90 -2.37 -14.10
CA LYS A 229 -7.77 -2.05 -15.53
C LYS A 229 -7.58 -0.54 -15.77
N GLU A 230 -8.35 0.30 -15.10
CA GLU A 230 -8.22 1.75 -15.18
C GLU A 230 -6.88 2.24 -14.62
N LEU A 231 -6.41 1.67 -13.51
CA LEU A 231 -5.10 2.01 -12.94
C LEU A 231 -3.93 1.69 -13.89
N LEU A 232 -4.06 0.63 -14.71
CA LEU A 232 -3.03 0.18 -15.66
C LEU A 232 -2.99 0.97 -16.98
N VAL A 233 -4.14 1.47 -17.48
CA VAL A 233 -4.26 2.23 -18.76
C VAL A 233 -4.10 3.71 -18.53
#